data_AF-A0A847JDC3-F1
#
_entry.id   AF-A0A847JDC3-F1
#
_cell.length_a   1.000
_cell.length_b   1.000
_cell.length_c   1.000
_cell.angle_alpha   90.00
_cell.angle_beta   90.00
_cell.angle_gamma   90.00
#
_symmetry.space_group_name_H-M   'P 1'
#
loop_
_entity.id
_entity.type
_entity.pdbx_description
1 polymer ?
#
loop_
_entity_poly.entity_id
_entity_poly.type
_entity_poly.pdbx_seq_one_letter_code
_entity_poly.pdbx_strand_id
1 'polypeptide(L)'
;KKNKYRADQVQTYLPSPMALATAMYHTGVNPLKGVRHGASEPVETVKGLRQRRLHKAFLRYHDAENWPLIREALKTMGRADLIGPGKHQLVPAWQPAGTGTTGGEGRRMGRKKGEQVFLTKGADKATLGRSDAPRPSSAPAPRPAAPRGRRPTK
;
A
#
# COMPACT_ATOMS: atom_id res chain seq x y z
N LYS A 1 -1.27 25.17 -0.63
CA LYS A 1 0.19 25.23 -0.41
C LYS A 1 0.68 26.46 0.41
N LYS A 2 -0.20 27.34 0.92
CA LYS A 2 0.18 28.55 1.68
C LYS A 2 1.11 28.25 2.87
N ASN A 3 0.90 27.13 3.56
CA ASN A 3 1.64 26.80 4.78
C ASN A 3 2.95 26.01 4.53
N LYS A 4 3.32 25.77 3.25
CA LYS A 4 4.49 24.96 2.82
C LYS A 4 4.66 23.60 3.54
N TYR A 5 3.60 23.10 4.16
CA TYR A 5 3.65 21.90 4.98
C TYR A 5 3.76 20.67 4.09
N ARG A 6 4.81 19.87 4.30
CA ARG A 6 5.05 18.58 3.63
C ARG A 6 5.07 17.52 4.71
N ALA A 7 4.00 16.74 4.79
CA ALA A 7 3.88 15.69 5.79
C ALA A 7 4.56 14.43 5.26
N ASP A 8 5.82 14.21 5.62
CA ASP A 8 6.51 12.97 5.28
C ASP A 8 6.00 11.81 6.13
N GLN A 9 5.64 12.07 7.39
CA GLN A 9 5.02 11.10 8.26
C GLN A 9 3.52 11.36 8.39
N VAL A 10 2.73 10.36 7.98
CA VAL A 10 1.29 10.33 8.20
C VAL A 10 1.01 9.12 9.07
N GLN A 11 0.67 9.38 10.34
CA GLN A 11 0.23 8.33 11.24
C GLN A 11 -1.16 7.86 10.82
N THR A 12 -1.34 6.55 10.72
CA THR A 12 -2.67 6.00 10.48
C THR A 12 -3.44 6.05 11.78
N TYR A 13 -4.67 6.53 11.69
CA TYR A 13 -5.63 6.48 12.77
C TYR A 13 -6.07 5.03 13.00
N LEU A 14 -5.32 4.32 13.84
CA LEU A 14 -5.66 2.98 14.30
C LEU A 14 -6.44 3.10 15.60
N PRO A 15 -7.63 2.49 15.71
CA PRO A 15 -8.35 2.42 16.97
C PRO A 15 -7.60 1.46 17.91
N SER A 16 -6.69 1.99 18.72
CA SER A 16 -6.10 1.25 19.85
C SER A 16 -7.05 1.30 21.04
N PRO A 17 -7.33 0.18 21.74
CA PRO A 17 -8.10 0.25 22.97
C PRO A 17 -7.50 1.30 23.92
N MET A 18 -8.36 2.01 24.63
CA MET A 18 -8.02 3.14 25.52
C MET A 18 -7.41 4.39 24.87
N ALA A 19 -7.26 4.46 23.54
CA ALA A 19 -6.84 5.67 22.85
C ALA A 19 -8.03 6.59 22.51
N LEU A 20 -7.80 7.91 22.54
CA LEU A 20 -8.79 8.90 22.06
C LEU A 20 -9.24 8.61 20.63
N ALA A 21 -8.35 8.06 19.80
CA ALA A 21 -8.67 7.64 18.44
C ALA A 21 -9.80 6.60 18.37
N THR A 22 -9.91 5.72 19.35
CA THR A 22 -10.97 4.71 19.37
C THR A 22 -12.31 5.34 19.72
N ALA A 23 -12.32 6.27 20.67
CA ALA A 23 -13.52 7.04 20.99
C ALA A 23 -14.05 7.73 19.72
N MET A 24 -13.25 8.55 19.04
CA MET A 24 -13.74 9.25 17.84
C MET A 24 -14.03 8.30 16.65
N TYR A 25 -13.35 7.15 16.52
CA TYR A 25 -13.68 6.15 15.49
C TYR A 25 -15.09 5.56 15.66
N HIS A 26 -15.50 5.30 16.91
CA HIS A 26 -16.78 4.66 17.21
C HIS A 26 -17.91 5.67 17.41
N THR A 27 -17.64 6.79 18.10
CA THR A 27 -18.65 7.79 18.44
C THR A 27 -18.80 8.87 17.38
N GLY A 28 -17.77 9.10 16.54
CA GLY A 28 -17.78 10.16 15.55
C GLY A 28 -17.85 11.56 16.16
N VAL A 29 -17.41 11.74 17.42
CA VAL A 29 -17.37 13.05 18.10
C VAL A 29 -15.99 13.34 18.68
N ASN A 30 -15.67 14.62 18.83
CA ASN A 30 -14.40 15.05 19.42
C ASN A 30 -14.38 14.79 20.93
N PRO A 31 -13.53 13.88 21.45
CA PRO A 31 -13.50 13.50 22.85
C PRO A 31 -12.83 14.55 23.75
N LEU A 32 -12.13 15.54 23.17
CA LEU A 32 -11.47 16.61 23.92
C LEU A 32 -12.44 17.73 24.34
N LYS A 33 -13.63 17.78 23.74
CA LYS A 33 -14.68 18.75 24.08
C LYS A 33 -15.81 18.03 24.82
N GLY A 34 -16.51 18.75 25.69
CA GLY A 34 -17.65 18.21 26.42
C GLY A 34 -18.73 17.70 25.46
N VAL A 35 -19.07 16.42 25.56
CA VAL A 35 -20.11 15.79 24.74
C VAL A 35 -21.47 16.21 25.30
N ARG A 36 -22.22 16.98 24.51
CA ARG A 36 -23.59 17.41 24.83
C ARG A 36 -24.54 16.97 23.73
N HIS A 37 -25.74 16.54 24.08
CA HIS A 37 -26.78 16.18 23.11
C HIS A 37 -27.07 17.38 22.20
N GLY A 38 -26.82 17.22 20.89
CA GLY A 38 -27.07 18.24 19.86
C GLY A 38 -25.98 19.29 19.65
N ALA A 39 -24.93 19.36 20.49
CA ALA A 39 -23.86 20.35 20.38
C ALA A 39 -22.44 19.76 20.32
N SER A 40 -22.32 18.43 20.27
CA SER A 40 -21.04 17.75 20.09
C SER A 40 -20.46 18.04 18.71
N GLU A 41 -19.18 18.38 18.66
CA GLU A 41 -18.44 18.56 17.39
C GLU A 41 -18.29 17.20 16.69
N PRO A 42 -18.93 17.01 15.51
CA PRO A 42 -18.83 15.77 14.78
C PRO A 42 -17.45 15.65 14.13
N VAL A 43 -16.90 14.43 14.18
CA VAL A 43 -15.63 14.05 13.57
C VAL A 43 -15.91 12.98 12.52
N GLU A 44 -15.73 13.33 11.25
CA GLU A 44 -15.86 12.39 10.15
C GLU A 44 -14.70 11.39 10.16
N THR A 45 -15.00 10.13 10.46
CA THR A 45 -14.01 9.05 10.46
C THR A 45 -14.21 8.10 9.28
N VAL A 46 -13.13 7.94 8.50
CA VAL A 46 -13.17 7.09 7.31
C VAL A 46 -12.87 5.64 7.67
N LYS A 47 -13.84 4.75 7.38
CA LYS A 47 -13.71 3.31 7.59
C LYS A 47 -13.14 2.59 6.36
N GLY A 48 -13.38 3.11 5.15
CA GLY A 48 -12.97 2.48 3.90
C GLY A 48 -11.49 2.65 3.53
N LEU A 49 -10.87 1.58 3.00
CA LEU A 49 -9.47 1.58 2.57
C LEU A 49 -9.19 2.59 1.44
N ARG A 50 -10.08 2.68 0.46
CA ARG A 50 -9.93 3.60 -0.70
C ARG A 50 -9.86 5.05 -0.26
N GLN A 51 -10.77 5.45 0.62
CA GLN A 51 -10.86 6.83 1.10
C GLN A 51 -9.72 7.14 2.09
N ARG A 52 -9.26 6.17 2.90
CA ARG A 52 -8.02 6.33 3.71
C ARG A 52 -6.79 6.59 2.84
N ARG A 53 -6.62 5.84 1.76
CA ARG A 53 -5.53 6.04 0.79
C ARG A 53 -5.61 7.43 0.15
N LEU A 54 -6.81 7.86 -0.22
CA LEU A 54 -7.06 9.18 -0.79
C LEU A 54 -6.74 10.31 0.20
N HIS A 55 -7.19 10.22 1.45
CA HIS A 55 -6.88 11.22 2.48
C HIS A 55 -5.38 11.31 2.75
N LYS A 56 -4.71 10.15 2.81
CA LYS A 56 -3.25 10.08 2.97
C LYS A 56 -2.50 10.66 1.76
N ALA A 57 -2.99 10.39 0.55
CA ALA A 57 -2.45 10.95 -0.70
C ALA A 57 -2.53 12.48 -0.71
N PHE A 58 -3.63 13.07 -0.23
CA PHE A 58 -3.74 14.53 -0.12
C PHE A 58 -2.71 15.14 0.83
N LEU A 59 -2.42 14.48 1.97
CA LEU A 59 -1.37 14.93 2.89
C LEU A 59 0.02 14.81 2.26
N ARG A 60 0.25 13.75 1.49
CA ARG A 60 1.48 13.47 0.75
C ARG A 60 1.40 13.86 -0.72
N TYR A 61 0.88 15.06 -1.01
CA TYR A 61 0.71 15.53 -2.39
C TYR A 61 2.01 15.59 -3.21
N HIS A 62 3.15 15.64 -2.53
CA HIS A 62 4.47 15.71 -3.15
C HIS A 62 4.93 14.38 -3.76
N ASP A 63 4.38 13.25 -3.30
CA ASP A 63 4.74 11.92 -3.80
C ASP A 63 4.07 11.67 -5.16
N ALA A 64 4.90 11.42 -6.17
CA ALA A 64 4.45 11.30 -7.53
C ALA A 64 3.64 10.02 -7.80
N GLU A 65 3.77 8.99 -6.95
CA GLU A 65 2.94 7.77 -7.03
C GLU A 65 1.46 8.05 -6.78
N ASN A 66 1.14 9.10 -6.03
CA ASN A 66 -0.22 9.45 -5.62
C ASN A 66 -0.94 10.38 -6.62
N TRP A 67 -0.21 10.96 -7.58
CA TRP A 67 -0.76 11.98 -8.48
C TRP A 67 -1.97 11.54 -9.31
N PRO A 68 -2.05 10.31 -9.86
CA PRO A 68 -3.25 9.85 -10.58
C PRO A 68 -4.50 9.93 -9.71
N LEU A 69 -4.41 9.40 -8.49
CA LEU A 69 -5.52 9.30 -7.55
C LEU A 69 -5.96 10.68 -7.06
N ILE A 70 -5.02 11.60 -6.85
CA ILE A 70 -5.33 12.98 -6.47
C ILE A 70 -5.99 13.72 -7.64
N ARG A 71 -5.52 13.54 -8.88
CA ARG A 71 -6.13 14.20 -10.06
C ARG A 71 -7.57 13.75 -10.28
N GLU A 72 -7.85 12.44 -10.19
CA GLU A 72 -9.21 11.92 -10.27
C GLU A 72 -10.11 12.51 -9.17
N ALA A 73 -9.61 12.55 -7.93
CA ALA A 73 -10.33 13.14 -6.81
C ALA A 73 -10.58 14.65 -6.99
N LEU A 74 -9.60 15.41 -7.48
CA LEU A 74 -9.75 16.85 -7.72
C LEU A 74 -10.74 17.13 -8.87
N LYS A 75 -10.73 16.32 -9.94
CA LYS A 75 -11.70 16.43 -11.03
C LYS A 75 -13.13 16.15 -10.56
N THR A 76 -13.33 15.10 -9.77
CA THR A 76 -14.66 14.76 -9.21
C THR A 76 -15.18 15.82 -8.23
N MET A 77 -14.29 16.51 -7.52
CA MET A 77 -14.65 17.65 -6.65
C MET A 77 -14.80 18.98 -7.40
N GLY A 78 -14.59 19.03 -8.72
CA GLY A 78 -14.64 20.26 -9.52
C GLY A 78 -13.47 21.22 -9.29
N ARG A 79 -12.41 20.79 -8.60
CA ARG A 79 -11.20 21.59 -8.27
C ARG A 79 -10.04 21.30 -9.23
N ALA A 80 -10.34 21.30 -10.53
CA ALA A 80 -9.33 21.11 -11.57
C ALA A 80 -8.34 22.27 -11.67
N ASP A 81 -8.70 23.44 -11.11
CA ASP A 81 -7.86 24.64 -10.96
C ASP A 81 -6.54 24.36 -10.21
N LEU A 82 -6.56 23.41 -9.28
CA LEU A 82 -5.41 23.00 -8.48
C LEU A 82 -4.45 22.04 -9.23
N ILE A 83 -4.71 21.73 -10.50
CA ILE A 83 -3.90 20.82 -11.33
C ILE A 83 -3.08 21.64 -12.34
N GLY A 84 -1.75 21.50 -12.32
CA GLY A 84 -0.85 22.08 -13.33
C GLY A 84 0.53 22.49 -12.79
N PRO A 85 1.34 23.23 -13.58
CA PRO A 85 2.73 23.58 -13.25
C PRO A 85 2.88 24.77 -12.29
N GLY A 86 1.81 25.50 -11.99
CA GLY A 86 1.83 26.73 -11.21
C GLY A 86 2.16 26.52 -9.73
N LYS A 87 2.77 27.52 -9.09
CA LYS A 87 3.15 27.49 -7.66
C LYS A 87 1.96 27.28 -6.72
N HIS A 88 0.76 27.68 -7.15
CA HIS A 88 -0.50 27.53 -6.41
C HIS A 88 -1.15 26.16 -6.60
N GLN A 89 -0.74 25.41 -7.63
CA GLN A 89 -1.28 24.09 -7.96
C GLN A 89 -0.66 23.03 -7.06
N LEU A 90 -1.48 22.04 -6.70
CA LEU A 90 -1.14 21.00 -5.73
C LEU A 90 -0.32 19.89 -6.40
N VAL A 91 -0.71 19.52 -7.63
CA VAL A 91 -0.15 18.39 -8.39
C VAL A 91 0.08 18.82 -9.84
N PRO A 92 1.23 18.46 -10.45
CA PRO A 92 1.47 18.75 -11.86
C PRO A 92 0.52 17.98 -12.80
N ALA A 93 0.31 18.53 -14.00
CA ALA A 93 -0.51 17.88 -15.03
C ALA A 93 0.18 16.67 -15.66
N TRP A 94 1.51 16.67 -15.71
CA TRP A 94 2.34 15.59 -16.25
C TRP A 94 2.75 14.59 -15.15
N GLN A 95 3.02 13.34 -15.56
CA GLN A 95 3.46 12.28 -14.67
C GLN A 95 4.83 11.74 -15.12
N PRO A 96 5.84 11.70 -14.24
CA PRO A 96 7.15 11.16 -14.57
C PRO A 96 7.07 9.69 -14.94
N ALA A 97 7.85 9.29 -15.95
CA ALA A 97 7.92 7.91 -16.41
C ALA A 97 8.40 7.00 -15.28
N GLY A 98 7.69 5.87 -15.08
CA GLY A 98 8.00 4.90 -14.03
C GLY A 98 7.25 5.11 -12.70
N THR A 99 6.43 6.16 -12.59
CA THR A 99 5.71 6.49 -11.36
C THR A 99 4.20 6.25 -11.49
N GLY A 100 3.56 5.61 -10.50
CA GLY A 100 2.11 5.41 -10.40
C GLY A 100 1.63 3.96 -10.56
N THR A 101 2.53 3.03 -10.84
CA THR A 101 2.24 1.59 -10.89
C THR A 101 2.30 0.92 -9.51
N THR A 102 2.94 1.55 -8.53
CA THR A 102 3.16 0.96 -7.19
C THR A 102 2.22 1.45 -6.10
N GLY A 103 1.23 2.27 -6.45
CA GLY A 103 0.09 2.55 -5.58
C GLY A 103 0.46 3.21 -4.25
N GLY A 104 1.16 4.35 -4.28
CA GLY A 104 1.12 5.42 -3.27
C GLY A 104 1.69 5.16 -1.86
N GLU A 105 1.74 3.89 -1.47
CA GLU A 105 2.43 3.36 -0.31
C GLU A 105 3.49 2.45 -0.90
N GLY A 106 4.65 3.03 -1.24
CA GLY A 106 5.77 2.34 -1.89
C GLY A 106 5.80 0.87 -1.48
N ARG A 107 5.65 0.00 -2.49
CA ARG A 107 5.51 -1.47 -2.41
C ARG A 107 5.92 -1.96 -1.03
N ARG A 108 4.96 -2.23 -0.11
CA ARG A 108 5.27 -2.67 1.26
C ARG A 108 6.43 -3.66 1.18
N MET A 109 7.62 -3.23 1.57
CA MET A 109 8.83 -4.04 1.59
C MET A 109 8.74 -5.01 2.80
N GLY A 110 7.59 -5.66 2.95
CA GLY A 110 7.30 -6.67 3.96
C GLY A 110 7.20 -8.08 3.37
N ARG A 111 7.29 -8.23 2.04
CA ARG A 111 7.35 -9.55 1.39
C ARG A 111 8.75 -9.81 0.84
N LYS A 112 9.76 -9.70 1.70
CA LYS A 112 11.15 -10.12 1.39
C LYS A 112 11.67 -11.30 2.21
N LYS A 113 10.83 -11.95 3.01
CA LYS A 113 11.09 -13.31 3.51
C LYS A 113 9.79 -14.10 3.44
N GLY A 114 9.91 -15.38 3.07
CA GLY A 114 8.79 -16.32 2.97
C GLY A 114 8.06 -16.51 4.30
N GLU A 115 7.24 -17.56 4.35
CA GLU A 115 6.44 -17.95 5.52
C GLU A 115 7.28 -17.92 6.80
N GLN A 116 7.03 -16.92 7.65
CA GLN A 116 7.72 -16.80 8.93
C GLN A 116 7.00 -17.72 9.92
N VAL A 117 7.60 -18.88 10.21
CA VAL A 117 7.16 -19.75 11.29
C VAL A 117 7.44 -19.03 12.60
N PHE A 118 6.38 -18.60 13.28
CA PHE A 118 6.47 -18.04 14.63
C PHE A 118 6.82 -19.17 15.60
N LEU A 119 8.08 -19.25 16.02
CA LEU A 119 8.50 -20.15 17.10
C LEU A 119 8.43 -19.40 18.43
N THR A 120 7.51 -19.77 19.30
CA THR A 120 7.50 -19.35 20.69
C THR A 120 8.72 -19.96 21.39
N LYS A 121 9.48 -19.16 22.16
CA LYS A 121 10.54 -19.68 23.03
C LYS A 121 9.93 -20.69 24.00
N GLY A 122 10.14 -21.98 23.75
CA GLY A 122 9.57 -23.08 24.53
C GLY A 122 9.16 -24.32 23.73
N ALA A 123 9.26 -24.31 22.39
CA ALA A 123 9.08 -25.52 21.59
C ALA A 123 10.46 -26.12 21.23
N ASP A 124 10.81 -27.17 21.93
CA ASP A 124 12.04 -27.93 21.78
C ASP A 124 12.15 -28.47 20.35
N LYS A 125 13.33 -28.31 19.72
CA LYS A 125 13.62 -28.79 18.35
C LYS A 125 13.71 -30.32 18.22
N ALA A 126 13.14 -31.09 19.15
CA ALA A 126 13.40 -32.53 19.28
C ALA A 126 12.26 -33.46 18.86
N THR A 127 11.06 -32.97 18.52
CA THR A 127 9.89 -33.88 18.36
C THR A 127 9.04 -33.68 17.11
N LEU A 128 9.59 -33.14 16.03
CA LEU A 128 8.95 -33.21 14.71
C LEU A 128 9.76 -34.11 13.77
N GLY A 129 9.41 -35.39 13.88
CA GLY A 129 9.41 -36.42 12.84
C GLY A 129 10.33 -36.20 11.65
N ARG A 130 11.47 -36.88 11.70
CA ARG A 130 12.21 -37.32 10.53
C ARG A 130 11.29 -38.28 9.74
N SER A 131 10.49 -37.76 8.81
CA SER A 131 9.84 -38.59 7.81
C SER A 131 10.80 -38.73 6.63
N ASP A 132 11.66 -39.75 6.71
CA ASP A 132 12.41 -40.27 5.57
C ASP A 132 11.41 -40.82 4.55
N ALA A 133 11.20 -40.07 3.46
CA ALA A 133 10.56 -40.59 2.25
C ALA A 133 11.67 -40.76 1.18
N PRO A 134 11.81 -41.94 0.56
CA PRO A 134 12.86 -42.17 -0.42
C PRO A 134 12.60 -41.34 -1.69
N ARG A 135 13.61 -40.57 -2.12
CA ARG A 135 13.59 -39.88 -3.41
C ARG A 135 13.60 -40.92 -4.55
N PRO A 136 12.70 -40.84 -5.54
CA PRO A 136 12.87 -41.61 -6.77
C PRO A 136 14.09 -41.05 -7.53
N SER A 137 15.06 -41.92 -7.83
CA SER A 137 16.24 -41.63 -8.62
C SER A 137 15.83 -41.32 -10.06
N SER A 138 15.92 -40.04 -10.46
CA SER A 138 15.82 -39.66 -11.86
C SER A 138 17.12 -40.03 -12.59
N ALA A 139 17.09 -41.13 -13.35
CA ALA A 139 18.10 -41.44 -14.34
C ALA A 139 18.25 -40.27 -15.36
N PRO A 140 19.46 -39.92 -15.82
CA PRO A 140 19.65 -38.85 -16.78
C PRO A 140 19.14 -39.26 -18.18
N ALA A 141 18.29 -38.41 -18.76
CA ALA A 141 17.75 -38.58 -20.11
C ALA A 141 18.86 -38.48 -21.19
N PRO A 142 18.77 -39.23 -22.30
CA PRO A 142 19.74 -39.15 -23.39
C PRO A 142 19.58 -37.86 -24.20
N ARG A 143 20.73 -37.29 -24.62
CA ARG A 143 20.82 -36.05 -25.40
C ARG A 143 20.20 -36.23 -26.80
N PRO A 144 19.46 -35.25 -27.35
CA PRO A 144 18.95 -35.33 -28.71
C PRO A 144 20.05 -35.08 -29.76
N ALA A 145 20.06 -35.90 -30.81
CA ALA A 145 20.96 -35.79 -31.95
C ALA A 145 20.50 -34.70 -32.94
N ALA A 146 21.46 -33.95 -33.48
CA ALA A 146 21.23 -32.86 -34.43
C ALA A 146 20.72 -33.35 -35.80
N PRO A 147 19.79 -32.66 -36.47
CA PRO A 147 19.32 -33.04 -37.80
C PRO A 147 20.32 -32.63 -38.90
N ARG A 148 20.75 -33.61 -39.69
CA ARG A 148 21.53 -33.38 -40.93
C ARG A 148 20.60 -32.85 -42.03
N GLY A 149 20.91 -31.64 -42.52
CA GLY A 149 20.23 -31.03 -43.65
C GLY A 149 20.46 -31.80 -44.96
N ARG A 150 19.38 -32.01 -45.72
CA ARG A 150 19.40 -32.59 -47.08
C ARG A 150 19.13 -31.45 -48.06
N ARG A 151 20.10 -31.15 -48.94
CA ARG A 151 19.91 -30.22 -50.08
C ARG A 151 19.15 -30.93 -51.21
N PRO A 152 18.32 -30.21 -51.99
CA PRO A 152 17.72 -30.73 -53.21
C PRO A 152 18.49 -30.31 -54.49
N THR A 153 18.68 -31.25 -55.41
CA THR A 153 18.77 -31.11 -56.88
C THR A 153 18.32 -32.47 -57.44
N LYS A 154 17.58 -32.63 -58.55
CA LYS A 154 17.23 -31.79 -59.70
C LYS A 154 15.78 -31.34 -59.70
#